data_AF-F4HIC6-F1
#
_entry.id   AF-F4HIC6-F1
#
_cell.length_a   1.000
_cell.length_b   1.000
_cell.length_c   1.000
_cell.angle_alpha   90.00
_cell.angle_beta   90.00
_cell.angle_gamma   90.00
#
_symmetry.space_group_name_H-M   'P 1'
#
loop_
_entity.id
_entity.type
_entity.pdbx_description
1 polymer ?
#
loop_
_entity_poly.entity_id
_entity_poly.type
_entity_poly.pdbx_seq_one_letter_code
_entity_poly.pdbx_strand_id
1 'polypeptide(L)' 'MSIIETIQNTAQNHPYLALAMLLLLFGMIISNKLISYVLYFLAFLAILKEFGLIDVLISFLKALPSILSKLSSVFGGVGQ' A
#
# COMPACT_ATOMS: atom_id res chain seq x y z
N MET A 1 -9.99 -12.92 28.14
CA MET A 1 -9.85 -12.71 26.69
C MET A 1 -8.44 -13.05 26.31
N SER A 2 -8.26 -14.15 25.61
CA SER A 2 -6.94 -14.64 25.22
C SER A 2 -6.46 -13.88 23.98
N ILE A 3 -5.17 -13.56 23.90
CA ILE A 3 -4.56 -12.88 22.74
C ILE A 3 -4.86 -13.63 21.43
N ILE A 4 -5.04 -14.95 21.51
CA ILE A 4 -5.40 -15.84 20.41
C ILE A 4 -6.79 -15.53 19.84
N GLU A 5 -7.77 -15.19 20.70
CA GLU A 5 -9.13 -14.84 20.28
C GLU A 5 -9.15 -13.48 19.56
N THR A 6 -8.34 -12.53 20.03
CA THR A 6 -8.18 -11.22 19.38
C THR A 6 -7.58 -11.36 17.99
N ILE A 7 -6.59 -12.24 17.81
CA ILE A 7 -5.98 -12.51 16.51
C ILE A 7 -6.97 -13.21 15.57
N GLN A 8 -7.72 -14.21 16.06
CA GLN A 8 -8.74 -14.89 15.26
C GLN A 8 -9.86 -13.94 14.81
N ASN A 9 -10.33 -13.08 15.70
CA ASN A 9 -11.37 -12.12 15.38
C ASN A 9 -10.87 -11.05 14.40
N THR A 10 -9.61 -10.62 14.53
CA THR A 10 -8.97 -9.72 13.56
C THR A 10 -8.82 -10.38 12.19
N ALA A 11 -8.47 -11.66 12.12
CA ALA A 11 -8.34 -12.38 10.85
C ALA A 11 -9.69 -12.63 10.15
N GLN A 12 -10.78 -12.83 10.91
CA GLN A 12 -12.13 -12.94 10.36
C GLN A 12 -12.67 -11.58 9.89
N ASN A 13 -12.34 -10.51 10.61
CA ASN A 13 -12.79 -9.15 10.27
C ASN A 13 -11.92 -8.47 9.20
N HIS A 14 -10.67 -8.92 9.00
CA HIS A 14 -9.72 -8.34 8.06
C HIS A 14 -9.15 -9.37 7.05
N PRO A 15 -10.00 -9.92 6.16
CA PRO A 15 -9.59 -10.97 5.22
C PRO A 15 -8.55 -10.50 4.18
N TYR A 16 -8.55 -9.23 3.78
CA TYR A 16 -7.56 -8.69 2.84
C TYR A 16 -6.21 -8.43 3.53
N LEU A 17 -6.17 -8.21 4.84
CA LEU A 17 -4.91 -8.16 5.60
C LEU A 17 -4.20 -9.52 5.61
N ALA A 18 -4.97 -10.59 5.82
CA ALA A 18 -4.44 -11.96 5.74
C ALA A 18 -3.94 -12.28 4.31
N LEU A 19 -4.68 -11.87 3.29
CA LEU A 19 -4.28 -12.02 1.89
C LEU A 19 -2.99 -11.24 1.59
N ALA A 20 -2.85 -10.02 2.11
CA ALA A 20 -1.65 -9.21 1.94
C ALA A 20 -0.40 -9.85 2.58
N MET A 21 -0.54 -10.42 3.78
CA MET A 21 0.54 -11.15 4.44
C MET A 21 0.99 -12.36 3.63
N LEU A 22 0.06 -13.13 3.07
CA LEU A 22 0.38 -14.25 2.17
C LEU A 22 1.09 -13.78 0.90
N LEU A 23 0.60 -12.72 0.26
CA LEU A 23 1.22 -12.13 -0.94
C LEU A 23 2.64 -11.62 -0.66
N LEU A 24 2.90 -11.02 0.50
CA LEU A 24 4.24 -10.62 0.94
C LEU A 24 5.17 -11.83 1.13
N LEU A 25 4.68 -12.88 1.77
CA LEU A 25 5.42 -14.13 1.97
C LEU A 25 5.79 -14.77 0.63
N PHE A 26 4.85 -14.86 -0.32
CA PHE A 26 5.13 -15.37 -1.66
C PHE A 26 6.08 -14.46 -2.44
N GLY A 27 5.91 -13.14 -2.34
CA GLY A 27 6.82 -12.17 -2.96
C GLY A 27 8.26 -12.32 -2.47
N MET A 28 8.47 -12.63 -1.19
CA MET A 28 9.78 -12.84 -0.59
C MET A 28 10.48 -14.13 -1.07
N ILE A 29 9.71 -15.19 -1.34
CA ILE A 29 10.25 -16.48 -1.77
C ILE A 29 10.58 -16.50 -3.27
N ILE A 30 9.89 -15.71 -4.08
CA ILE A 30 10.05 -15.71 -5.53
C ILE A 30 11.32 -14.95 -5.94
N SER A 31 12.25 -15.65 -6.60
CA SER A 31 13.50 -15.04 -7.11
C SER A 31 13.30 -14.11 -8.32
N ASN A 32 12.15 -14.18 -9.00
CA ASN A 32 11.85 -13.29 -10.12
C ASN A 32 11.39 -11.91 -9.61
N LYS A 33 12.26 -10.91 -9.79
CA LYS A 33 12.03 -9.53 -9.33
C LYS A 33 10.73 -8.90 -9.85
N LEU A 34 10.35 -9.16 -11.11
CA LEU A 34 9.12 -8.59 -11.68
C LEU A 34 7.88 -9.14 -10.97
N ILE A 35 7.84 -10.44 -10.75
CA ILE A 35 6.72 -11.12 -10.07
C ILE A 35 6.68 -10.70 -8.60
N SER A 36 7.84 -10.61 -7.95
CA SER A 36 7.97 -10.15 -6.58
C SER A 36 7.43 -8.71 -6.39
N TYR A 37 7.78 -7.79 -7.29
CA TYR A 37 7.22 -6.43 -7.25
C TYR A 37 5.70 -6.38 -7.46
N VAL A 38 5.17 -7.17 -8.39
CA VAL A 38 3.72 -7.24 -8.61
C VAL A 38 3.02 -7.80 -7.37
N LEU A 39 3.56 -8.83 -6.72
CA LEU A 39 3.01 -9.39 -5.49
C LEU A 39 3.07 -8.41 -4.33
N TYR A 40 4.17 -7.67 -4.17
CA TYR A 40 4.27 -6.61 -3.17
C TYR A 40 3.28 -5.47 -3.44
N PHE A 41 3.10 -5.10 -4.70
CA PHE A 41 2.11 -4.10 -5.10
C PHE A 41 0.67 -4.58 -4.81
N LEU A 42 0.35 -5.84 -5.11
CA LEU A 42 -0.94 -6.44 -4.77
C LEU A 42 -1.15 -6.54 -3.26
N ALA A 43 -0.12 -6.89 -2.49
CA ALA A 43 -0.18 -6.92 -1.03
C ALA A 43 -0.47 -5.52 -0.46
N PHE A 44 0.22 -4.51 -0.98
CA PHE A 44 -0.02 -3.12 -0.62
C PHE A 44 -1.44 -2.66 -0.95
N LEU A 45 -1.94 -2.99 -2.15
CA LEU A 45 -3.34 -2.74 -2.55
C LEU A 45 -4.35 -3.46 -1.66
N ALA A 46 -4.08 -4.70 -1.25
CA ALA A 46 -4.93 -5.46 -0.36
C ALA A 46 -5.01 -4.82 1.04
N ILE A 47 -3.88 -4.31 1.57
CA ILE A 47 -3.86 -3.53 2.82
C ILE A 47 -4.68 -2.25 2.66
N LEU A 48 -4.47 -1.48 1.59
CA LEU A 48 -5.23 -0.25 1.36
C LEU A 48 -6.73 -0.52 1.23
N LYS A 49 -7.11 -1.62 0.58
CA LYS A 49 -8.51 -2.02 0.44
C LYS A 49 -9.13 -2.40 1.78
N GLU A 50 -8.39 -3.13 2.61
CA GLU A 50 -8.84 -3.53 3.95
C GLU A 50 -9.23 -2.33 4.81
N PHE A 51 -8.38 -1.30 4.83
CA PHE A 51 -8.62 -0.12 5.65
C PHE A 51 -9.46 0.96 4.95
N GLY A 52 -9.94 0.72 3.72
CA GLY A 52 -10.67 1.72 2.93
C GLY A 52 -9.81 2.92 2.50
N LEU A 53 -8.48 2.79 2.56
CA LEU A 53 -7.52 3.83 2.18
C LEU A 53 -7.35 3.97 0.66
N ILE A 54 -8.01 3.14 -0.16
CA ILE A 54 -7.96 3.25 -1.63
C ILE A 54 -8.36 4.65 -2.08
N ASP A 55 -9.46 5.19 -1.55
CA ASP A 55 -9.93 6.54 -1.90
C ASP A 55 -8.96 7.63 -1.44
N VAL A 56 -8.35 7.43 -0.27
CA VAL A 56 -7.30 8.32 0.26
C VAL A 56 -6.07 8.29 -0.63
N LEU A 57 -5.62 7.10 -1.06
CA LEU A 57 -4.48 6.93 -1.95
C LEU A 57 -4.76 7.53 -3.33
N ILE A 58 -5.95 7.32 -3.89
CA ILE A 58 -6.35 7.93 -5.17
C ILE A 58 -6.38 9.44 -5.04
N SER A 59 -6.92 9.98 -3.95
CA SER A 59 -6.93 11.43 -3.68
C SER A 59 -5.52 11.98 -3.53
N PHE A 60 -4.63 11.26 -2.86
CA PHE A 60 -3.21 11.59 -2.76
C PHE A 60 -2.51 11.58 -4.12
N LEU A 61 -2.72 10.54 -4.93
CA LEU A 61 -2.16 10.44 -6.30
C LEU A 61 -2.68 11.55 -7.21
N LYS A 62 -3.94 11.97 -7.05
CA LYS A 62 -4.52 13.12 -7.76
C LYS A 62 -3.92 14.44 -7.28
N ALA A 63 -3.58 14.56 -6.00
CA ALA A 63 -2.93 15.74 -5.43
C ALA A 63 -1.43 15.80 -5.76
N LEU A 64 -0.79 14.65 -6.02
CA LEU A 64 0.62 14.55 -6.36
C LEU A 64 1.07 15.49 -7.49
N PRO A 65 0.40 15.56 -8.66
CA PRO A 65 0.80 16.48 -9.72
C PRO A 65 0.74 17.94 -9.26
N SER A 66 -0.27 18.34 -8.47
CA SER A 66 -0.34 19.71 -7.93
C SER A 66 0.79 20.01 -6.93
N ILE A 67 1.19 19.02 -6.13
CA ILE A 67 2.34 19.15 -5.20
C ILE A 67 3.65 19.23 -6.00
N LEU A 68 3.81 18.42 -7.03
CA LEU A 68 4.99 18.42 -7.90
C LEU A 68 5.10 19.72 -8.71
N SER A 69 3.99 20.26 -9.22
CA SER A 69 3.97 21.58 -9.89
C SER A 69 4.34 22.71 -8.93
N LYS A 70 3.87 22.67 -7.67
CA LYS A 70 4.26 23.66 -6.66
C LYS A 70 5.73 23.52 -6.29
N LEU A 71 6.22 22.29 -6.15
CA LEU A 71 7.62 22.01 -5.83
C LEU A 71 8.54 22.44 -6.98
N SER A 72 8.17 22.19 -8.23
CA SER A 72 8.94 22.65 -9.40
C SER A 72 8.86 24.16 -9.61
N SER A 73 7.78 24.84 -9.22
CA SER A 73 7.74 26.30 -9.20
C SER A 73 8.63 26.90 -8.10
N VAL A 74 8.71 26.25 -6.94
CA VAL A 74 9.57 26.69 -5.82
C VAL A 74 11.05 26.39 -6.11
N PHE A 75 11.38 25.26 -6.72
CA PHE A 75 12.77 24.90 -7.06
C PHE A 75 13.24 25.44 -8.42
N GLY A 76 12.35 25.56 -9.41
CA GLY A 76 12.65 26.13 -10.74
C GLY A 76 12.67 27.66 -10.77
N GLY A 77 12.09 28.31 -9.76
CA GLY A 77 12.14 29.77 -9.58
C GLY A 77 13.42 30.31 -8.95
N VAL A 78 14.35 29.43 -8.52
CA VAL A 78 15.65 29.83 -7.92
C VAL A 78 16.78 29.89 -8.97
N GLY A 79 16.44 29.79 -10.27
CA GLY A 79 17.40 29.76 -11.38
C GLY A 79 17.25 30.90 -12.40
N GLN A 80 16.47 31.94 -12.11
CA GLN A 80 16.48 33.21 -12.86
C GLN A 80 17.06 34.34 -12.01
#